data_AF-A0A378U463-F1
#
_entry.id   AF-A0A378U463-F1
#
_cell.length_a   1.000
_cell.length_b   1.000
_cell.length_c   1.000
_cell.angle_alpha   90.00
_cell.angle_beta   90.00
_cell.angle_gamma   90.00
#
_symmetry.space_group_name_H-M   'P 1'
#
loop_
_entity.id
_entity.type
_entity.pdbx_description
1 polymer ?
#
loop_
_entity_poly.entity_id
_entity_poly.type
_entity_poly.pdbx_seq_one_letter_code
_entity_poly.pdbx_strand_id
1 'polypeptide(L)'
;MKKNRQFLVLLISILIFSCSKSDDNKDEFDPIFDLTYTKLKNLDDISKNVFYYAGVKVGNSKTSLLIPGSMSCRASEYFGPLFDPLYPSVDFTYIKYQDGEIGCKVTNSSFFSETSLVGEGQLFTTIRDGYIDDSNPLNIKIVLQERSFKGILEIGFQGEYLRIEDRMSTYKREDPNEKVYLYFKK
;
A
#
# COMPACT_ATOMS: atom_id res chain seq x y z
N MET A 1 -68.92 -8.18 -41.27
CA MET A 1 -68.58 -8.10 -42.70
C MET A 1 -67.07 -8.29 -42.88
N LYS A 2 -66.71 -9.07 -43.91
CA LYS A 2 -65.40 -9.29 -44.60
C LYS A 2 -64.39 -8.12 -44.44
N LYS A 3 -63.06 -8.25 -44.49
CA LYS A 3 -62.10 -9.32 -44.87
C LYS A 3 -60.69 -8.79 -44.52
N ASN A 4 -59.79 -9.70 -44.15
CA ASN A 4 -58.37 -9.81 -44.49
C ASN A 4 -57.48 -8.55 -44.60
N ARG A 5 -56.36 -8.57 -43.86
CA ARG A 5 -55.02 -8.78 -44.45
C ARG A 5 -54.01 -9.23 -43.39
N GLN A 6 -53.59 -10.48 -43.52
CA GLN A 6 -52.31 -10.98 -43.02
C GLN A 6 -51.17 -10.26 -43.75
N PHE A 7 -50.10 -9.94 -43.03
CA PHE A 7 -48.66 -9.99 -43.39
C PHE A 7 -47.87 -8.89 -42.67
N LEU A 8 -47.25 -9.25 -41.55
CA LEU A 8 -45.85 -8.92 -41.19
C LEU A 8 -45.55 -9.73 -39.92
N VAL A 9 -45.19 -11.01 -40.02
CA VAL A 9 -43.81 -11.49 -40.23
C VAL A 9 -42.84 -10.83 -39.22
N LEU A 10 -42.59 -11.61 -38.16
CA LEU A 10 -41.25 -11.93 -37.67
C LEU A 10 -40.42 -10.76 -37.11
N LEU A 11 -40.69 -10.34 -35.88
CA LEU A 11 -39.77 -9.53 -35.07
C LEU A 11 -39.87 -9.86 -33.56
N ILE A 12 -40.12 -11.13 -33.21
CA ILE A 12 -40.14 -11.61 -31.81
C ILE A 12 -39.01 -12.65 -31.56
N SER A 13 -38.09 -12.85 -32.51
CA SER A 13 -37.05 -13.89 -32.43
C SER A 13 -35.63 -13.39 -32.13
N ILE A 14 -35.42 -12.12 -31.76
CA ILE A 14 -34.08 -11.58 -31.41
C ILE A 14 -33.92 -11.40 -29.89
N LEU A 15 -34.64 -12.20 -29.09
CA LEU A 15 -34.58 -12.12 -27.62
C LEU A 15 -33.59 -13.09 -26.96
N ILE A 16 -32.65 -13.72 -27.69
CA ILE A 16 -31.74 -14.71 -27.03
C ILE A 16 -30.29 -14.76 -27.53
N PHE A 17 -29.81 -13.83 -28.36
CA PHE A 17 -28.38 -13.78 -28.73
C PHE A 17 -27.85 -12.35 -28.84
N SER A 18 -27.80 -11.62 -27.74
CA SER A 18 -26.88 -10.49 -27.62
C SER A 18 -26.17 -10.52 -26.28
N CYS A 19 -24.91 -10.92 -26.40
CA CYS A 19 -23.82 -10.69 -25.48
C CYS A 19 -23.94 -11.37 -24.12
N SER A 20 -23.64 -12.66 -24.13
CA SER A 20 -22.49 -13.13 -23.35
C SER A 20 -21.38 -12.09 -23.47
N LYS A 21 -21.27 -11.20 -22.47
CA LYS A 21 -19.96 -10.70 -22.08
C LYS A 21 -19.34 -11.82 -21.24
N SER A 22 -18.86 -12.82 -21.97
CA SER A 22 -17.61 -13.46 -21.63
C SER A 22 -16.59 -12.32 -21.60
N ASP A 23 -16.41 -11.71 -20.43
CA ASP A 23 -15.19 -10.97 -20.11
C ASP A 23 -14.12 -12.03 -19.81
N ASP A 24 -13.90 -12.96 -20.75
CA ASP A 24 -12.74 -13.83 -20.72
C ASP A 24 -11.56 -13.04 -21.25
N ASN A 25 -10.58 -12.87 -20.37
CA ASN A 25 -9.19 -12.54 -20.68
C ASN A 25 -8.96 -11.18 -21.33
N LYS A 26 -9.26 -10.11 -20.59
CA LYS A 26 -8.21 -9.08 -20.52
C LYS A 26 -7.16 -9.65 -19.58
N ASP A 27 -6.01 -10.03 -20.11
CA ASP A 27 -4.79 -10.12 -19.31
C ASP A 27 -4.60 -8.75 -18.68
N GLU A 28 -5.11 -8.65 -17.48
CA GLU A 28 -5.37 -7.41 -16.80
C GLU A 28 -4.05 -7.10 -16.07
N PHE A 29 -3.09 -6.62 -16.87
CA PHE A 29 -1.72 -6.28 -16.51
C PHE A 29 -1.66 -5.60 -15.16
N ASP A 30 -0.95 -6.20 -14.20
CA ASP A 30 -0.72 -5.57 -12.91
C ASP A 30 0.52 -4.67 -13.07
N PRO A 31 0.36 -3.34 -12.98
CA PRO A 31 1.40 -2.39 -13.37
C PRO A 31 2.68 -2.49 -12.52
N ILE A 32 2.62 -3.22 -11.41
CA ILE A 32 3.75 -3.40 -10.49
C ILE A 32 4.10 -4.87 -10.32
N PHE A 33 3.12 -5.76 -10.17
CA PHE A 33 3.40 -7.16 -9.87
C PHE A 33 4.17 -7.87 -11.00
N ASP A 34 3.97 -7.45 -12.25
CA ASP A 34 4.65 -8.03 -13.40
C ASP A 34 6.11 -7.54 -13.55
N LEU A 35 6.53 -6.55 -12.73
CA LEU A 35 7.92 -6.08 -12.71
C LEU A 35 8.85 -7.10 -12.03
N THR A 36 10.15 -6.96 -12.26
CA THR A 36 11.13 -7.82 -11.60
C THR A 36 11.23 -7.48 -10.11
N TYR A 37 11.07 -8.50 -9.26
CA TYR A 37 11.37 -8.40 -7.83
C TYR A 37 12.85 -8.62 -7.57
N THR A 38 13.48 -7.65 -6.90
CA THR A 38 14.87 -7.72 -6.43
C THR A 38 14.87 -7.61 -4.92
N LYS A 39 15.36 -8.65 -4.24
CA LYS A 39 15.51 -8.64 -2.78
C LYS A 39 16.46 -7.53 -2.33
N LEU A 40 16.14 -6.89 -1.20
CA LEU A 40 17.04 -5.90 -0.60
C LEU A 40 18.34 -6.58 -0.17
N LYS A 41 19.48 -6.05 -0.60
CA LYS A 41 20.81 -6.61 -0.28
C LYS A 41 21.52 -5.84 0.84
N ASN A 42 21.32 -4.53 0.91
CA ASN A 42 21.92 -3.67 1.92
C ASN A 42 20.90 -2.66 2.45
N LEU A 43 20.92 -2.39 3.76
CA LEU A 43 20.11 -1.33 4.36
C LEU A 43 20.49 0.05 3.84
N ASP A 44 21.73 0.26 3.38
CA ASP A 44 22.19 1.52 2.79
C ASP A 44 21.39 1.93 1.55
N ASP A 45 20.74 0.99 0.87
CA ASP A 45 19.89 1.27 -0.29
C ASP A 45 18.63 2.05 0.13
N ILE A 46 18.21 1.95 1.39
CA ILE A 46 17.01 2.60 1.93
C ILE A 46 17.29 3.60 3.07
N SER A 47 18.41 3.48 3.79
CA SER A 47 18.71 4.27 5.01
C SER A 47 18.96 5.77 4.78
N LYS A 48 19.07 6.19 3.52
CA LYS A 48 19.35 7.60 3.13
C LYS A 48 18.22 8.23 2.32
N ASN A 49 17.13 7.51 2.11
CA ASN A 49 16.07 7.92 1.20
C ASN A 49 14.72 7.94 1.94
N VAL A 50 13.89 8.92 1.57
CA VAL A 50 12.47 8.93 1.91
C VAL A 50 11.72 8.36 0.70
N PHE A 51 10.75 7.48 0.96
CA PHE A 51 9.91 6.85 -0.05
C PHE A 51 8.44 7.14 0.27
N TYR A 52 7.73 7.80 -0.63
CA TYR A 52 6.33 8.14 -0.47
C TYR A 52 5.43 6.95 -0.82
N TYR A 53 4.32 6.81 -0.10
CA TYR A 53 3.34 5.76 -0.36
C TYR A 53 2.85 5.82 -1.81
N ALA A 54 2.88 4.68 -2.47
CA ALA A 54 2.48 4.53 -3.87
C ALA A 54 1.28 3.60 -4.03
N GLY A 55 1.14 2.59 -3.17
CA GLY A 55 0.03 1.64 -3.31
C GLY A 55 0.11 0.45 -2.36
N VAL A 56 -0.82 -0.48 -2.56
CA VAL A 56 -0.96 -1.70 -1.74
C VAL A 56 -1.36 -2.88 -2.62
N LYS A 57 -0.85 -4.08 -2.30
CA LYS A 57 -1.35 -5.35 -2.83
C LYS A 57 -1.85 -6.22 -1.68
N VAL A 58 -3.07 -6.72 -1.81
CA VAL A 58 -3.74 -7.56 -0.83
C VAL A 58 -3.97 -8.94 -1.43
N GLY A 59 -3.25 -9.95 -0.92
CA GLY A 59 -3.35 -11.32 -1.40
C GLY A 59 -3.14 -11.42 -2.92
N ASN A 60 -4.04 -12.14 -3.58
CA ASN A 60 -4.01 -12.36 -5.02
C ASN A 60 -4.65 -11.23 -5.84
N SER A 61 -5.22 -10.21 -5.20
CA SER A 61 -5.79 -9.04 -5.88
C SER A 61 -4.70 -8.23 -6.57
N LYS A 62 -5.05 -7.45 -7.59
CA LYS A 62 -4.08 -6.53 -8.20
C LYS A 62 -3.55 -5.51 -7.23
N THR A 63 -2.36 -5.03 -7.54
CA THR A 63 -1.80 -3.84 -6.90
C THR A 63 -2.71 -2.64 -7.17
N SER A 64 -3.18 -2.03 -6.08
CA SER A 64 -3.92 -0.78 -6.10
C SER A 64 -2.95 0.37 -5.91
N LEU A 65 -2.86 1.23 -6.93
CA LEU A 65 -1.96 2.37 -6.97
C LEU A 65 -2.70 3.67 -6.66
N LEU A 66 -1.98 4.62 -6.06
CA LEU A 66 -2.43 6.00 -6.03
C LEU A 66 -2.57 6.53 -7.46
N ILE A 67 -3.64 7.28 -7.66
CA ILE A 67 -3.87 8.00 -8.90
C ILE A 67 -2.79 9.09 -9.01
N PRO A 68 -2.10 9.23 -10.16
CA PRO A 68 -1.14 10.31 -10.36
C PRO A 68 -1.76 11.69 -10.08
N GLY A 69 -1.09 12.50 -9.26
CA GLY A 69 -1.61 13.81 -8.83
C GLY A 69 -2.70 13.74 -7.75
N SER A 70 -2.88 12.60 -7.08
CA SER A 70 -3.79 12.48 -5.94
C SER A 70 -3.49 13.51 -4.86
N MET A 71 -4.53 14.24 -4.46
CA MET A 71 -4.50 15.18 -3.33
C MET A 71 -4.91 14.52 -2.01
N SER A 72 -5.07 13.20 -1.98
CA SER A 72 -5.40 12.47 -0.75
C SER A 72 -4.24 12.53 0.24
N CYS A 73 -4.54 12.55 1.54
CA CYS A 73 -3.48 12.52 2.56
C CYS A 73 -2.61 11.28 2.51
N ARG A 74 -3.11 10.18 1.94
CA ARG A 74 -2.32 8.99 1.65
C ARG A 74 -1.12 9.26 0.73
N ALA A 75 -1.22 10.22 -0.19
CA ALA A 75 -0.11 10.60 -1.07
C ALA A 75 1.04 11.29 -0.33
N SER A 76 0.79 11.81 0.88
CA SER A 76 1.80 12.45 1.73
C SER A 76 2.46 11.47 2.70
N GLU A 77 1.94 10.25 2.84
CA GLU A 77 2.55 9.24 3.71
C GLU A 77 3.91 8.81 3.18
N TYR A 78 4.85 8.51 4.08
CA TYR A 78 6.19 8.12 3.66
C TYR A 78 6.85 7.13 4.62
N PHE A 79 7.68 6.26 4.06
CA PHE A 79 8.63 5.43 4.77
C PHE A 79 10.04 6.02 4.62
N GLY A 80 10.81 6.08 5.70
CA GLY A 80 12.18 6.58 5.63
C GLY A 80 12.92 6.52 6.95
N PRO A 81 14.21 6.88 6.96
CA PRO A 81 15.00 7.00 8.20
C PRO A 81 14.43 8.09 9.11
N LEU A 82 14.45 7.85 10.43
CA LEU A 82 14.25 8.94 11.40
C LEU A 82 15.59 9.61 11.67
N PHE A 83 15.70 10.91 11.39
CA PHE A 83 16.84 11.71 11.81
C PHE A 83 16.45 12.59 13.00
N ASP A 84 16.12 11.96 14.12
CA ASP A 84 15.88 12.66 15.39
C ASP A 84 16.85 12.16 16.47
N PRO A 85 17.81 12.99 16.92
CA PRO A 85 18.77 12.60 17.95
C PRO A 85 18.13 12.30 19.31
N LEU A 86 16.89 12.70 19.55
CA LEU A 86 16.14 12.36 20.77
C LEU A 86 15.63 10.90 20.77
N TYR A 87 15.61 10.25 19.61
CA TYR A 87 15.12 8.88 19.44
C TYR A 87 16.17 8.00 18.73
N PRO A 88 17.38 7.83 19.31
CA PRO A 88 18.48 7.11 18.66
C PRO A 88 18.23 5.60 18.49
N SER A 89 17.16 5.06 19.08
CA SER A 89 16.75 3.66 18.96
C SER A 89 15.75 3.40 17.82
N VAL A 90 15.30 4.44 17.11
CA VAL A 90 14.39 4.32 15.97
C VAL A 90 15.21 4.40 14.68
N ASP A 91 15.17 3.32 13.90
CA ASP A 91 15.92 3.22 12.64
C ASP A 91 15.13 3.80 11.46
N PHE A 92 13.83 3.48 11.39
CA PHE A 92 12.92 3.93 10.32
C PHE A 92 11.55 4.33 10.86
N THR A 93 10.81 5.09 10.06
CA THR A 93 9.41 5.42 10.30
C THR A 93 8.57 5.15 9.07
N TYR A 94 7.30 4.86 9.30
CA TYR A 94 6.23 5.03 8.33
C TYR A 94 5.25 6.06 8.88
N ILE A 95 5.37 7.30 8.40
CA ILE A 95 4.55 8.42 8.83
C ILE A 95 3.25 8.43 8.04
N LYS A 96 2.14 8.40 8.77
CA LYS A 96 0.79 8.33 8.21
C LYS A 96 0.08 9.67 8.36
N TYR A 97 -0.78 9.97 7.40
CA TYR A 97 -1.57 11.20 7.38
C TYR A 97 -3.05 10.88 7.22
N GLN A 98 -3.89 11.74 7.79
CA GLN A 98 -5.34 11.70 7.64
C GLN A 98 -5.88 13.10 7.39
N ASP A 99 -7.13 13.19 6.94
CA ASP A 99 -7.80 14.47 6.77
C ASP A 99 -7.91 15.21 8.12
N GLY A 100 -7.48 16.46 8.13
CA GLY A 100 -7.58 17.40 9.25
C GLY A 100 -8.43 18.62 8.91
N GLU A 101 -8.56 19.54 9.87
CA GLU A 101 -9.32 20.78 9.66
C GLU A 101 -8.67 21.68 8.61
N ILE A 102 -7.33 21.68 8.55
CA ILE A 102 -6.53 22.43 7.58
C ILE A 102 -5.58 21.43 6.90
N GLY A 103 -6.09 20.75 5.87
CA GLY A 103 -5.31 19.81 5.08
C GLY A 103 -4.95 18.52 5.82
N CYS A 104 -3.82 17.92 5.46
CA CYS A 104 -3.39 16.63 6.01
C CYS A 104 -2.67 16.79 7.34
N LYS A 105 -3.14 16.07 8.36
CA LYS A 105 -2.49 16.00 9.67
C LYS A 105 -1.86 14.63 9.89
N VAL A 106 -0.72 14.61 10.58
CA VAL A 106 -0.08 13.36 11.01
C VAL A 106 -1.03 12.59 11.92
N THR A 107 -1.05 11.27 11.79
CA THR A 107 -1.82 10.36 12.63
C THR A 107 -0.92 9.26 13.18
N ASN A 108 -1.52 8.25 13.83
CA ASN A 108 -0.78 7.11 14.36
C ASN A 108 0.11 6.48 13.28
N SER A 109 1.41 6.64 13.49
CA SER A 109 2.48 6.24 12.60
C SER A 109 3.19 5.02 13.17
N SER A 110 4.03 4.39 12.37
CA SER A 110 4.74 3.18 12.79
C SER A 110 6.25 3.44 12.85
N PHE A 111 6.88 3.03 13.93
CA PHE A 111 8.28 3.30 14.25
C PHE A 111 9.03 1.97 14.35
N PHE A 112 10.11 1.86 13.59
CA PHE A 112 10.91 0.65 13.44
C PHE A 112 12.18 0.80 14.26
N SER A 113 12.51 -0.25 15.01
CA SER A 113 13.67 -0.31 15.90
C SER A 113 14.30 -1.69 15.84
N GLU A 114 15.55 -1.82 16.28
CA GLU A 114 16.30 -3.07 16.24
C GLU A 114 16.38 -3.66 14.82
N THR A 115 16.48 -2.79 13.81
CA THR A 115 16.33 -3.15 12.41
C THR A 115 17.64 -3.70 11.84
N SER A 116 17.58 -4.89 11.24
CA SER A 116 18.73 -5.52 10.59
C SER A 116 18.31 -6.43 9.44
N LEU A 117 19.17 -6.56 8.42
CA LEU A 117 19.01 -7.59 7.40
C LEU A 117 19.61 -8.90 7.92
N VAL A 118 18.76 -9.89 8.15
CA VAL A 118 19.18 -11.25 8.57
C VAL A 118 19.42 -12.17 7.36
N GLY A 119 19.07 -11.71 6.17
CA GLY A 119 19.29 -12.34 4.88
C GLY A 119 18.82 -11.42 3.75
N GLU A 120 19.12 -11.76 2.49
CA GLU A 120 18.62 -10.97 1.35
C GLU A 120 17.08 -10.91 1.37
N GLY A 121 16.57 -9.68 1.41
CA GLY A 121 15.14 -9.36 1.46
C GLY A 121 14.42 -9.79 2.73
N GLN A 122 15.14 -10.07 3.82
CA GLN A 122 14.60 -10.45 5.12
C GLN A 122 14.99 -9.42 6.18
N LEU A 123 14.06 -8.50 6.48
CA LEU A 123 14.25 -7.42 7.44
C LEU A 123 13.73 -7.84 8.80
N PHE A 124 14.63 -8.12 9.75
CA PHE A 124 14.23 -8.22 11.14
C PHE A 124 13.98 -6.82 11.71
N THR A 125 12.88 -6.62 12.44
CA THR A 125 12.55 -5.35 13.08
C THR A 125 11.55 -5.52 14.23
N THR A 126 11.55 -4.55 15.15
CA THR A 126 10.49 -4.32 16.13
C THR A 126 9.71 -3.07 15.71
N ILE A 127 8.41 -3.22 15.45
CA ILE A 127 7.50 -2.13 15.12
C ILE A 127 6.68 -1.75 16.36
N ARG A 128 6.64 -0.45 16.64
CA ARG A 128 5.72 0.17 17.60
C ARG A 128 4.88 1.19 16.88
N ASP A 129 3.59 1.23 17.20
CA ASP A 129 2.78 2.37 16.79
C ASP A 129 3.07 3.55 17.70
N GLY A 130 2.77 4.76 17.25
CA GLY A 130 2.98 5.97 18.03
C GLY A 130 2.44 7.19 17.32
N TYR A 131 2.54 8.34 17.97
CA TYR A 131 2.17 9.62 17.36
C TYR A 131 3.28 10.64 17.58
N ILE A 132 3.29 11.64 16.70
CA ILE A 132 4.15 12.81 16.80
C ILE A 132 3.32 13.89 17.51
N ASP A 133 3.76 14.29 18.70
CA ASP A 133 3.25 15.45 19.42
C ASP A 133 4.04 16.68 18.97
N ASP A 134 3.39 17.51 18.17
CA ASP A 134 3.91 18.77 17.63
C ASP A 134 3.29 20.00 18.32
N SER A 135 2.61 19.80 19.46
CA SER A 135 1.99 20.90 20.23
C SER A 135 3.00 21.98 20.64
N ASN A 136 4.28 21.62 20.74
CA ASN A 136 5.38 22.56 20.86
C ASN A 136 6.34 22.43 19.67
N PRO A 137 6.39 23.42 18.75
CA PRO A 137 7.25 23.35 17.57
C PRO A 137 8.76 23.39 17.90
N LEU A 138 9.13 23.80 19.11
CA LEU A 138 10.52 23.78 19.58
C LEU A 138 10.92 22.45 20.23
N ASN A 139 9.95 21.54 20.45
CA ASN A 139 10.16 20.27 21.13
C ASN A 139 9.15 19.24 20.62
N ILE A 140 9.31 18.85 19.35
CA ILE A 140 8.54 17.76 18.74
C ILE A 140 8.91 16.46 19.46
N LYS A 141 7.89 15.73 19.93
CA LYS A 141 8.10 14.45 20.64
C LYS A 141 7.43 13.32 19.91
N ILE A 142 8.12 12.19 19.82
CA ILE A 142 7.54 10.92 19.43
C ILE A 142 7.11 10.17 20.69
N VAL A 143 5.82 9.88 20.77
CA VAL A 143 5.25 9.06 21.84
C VAL A 143 4.99 7.66 21.29
N LEU A 144 5.88 6.73 21.65
CA LEU A 144 5.77 5.33 21.27
C LEU A 144 4.74 4.62 22.14
N GLN A 145 3.88 3.83 21.51
CA GLN A 145 2.88 2.98 22.15
C GLN A 145 3.39 1.53 22.25
N GLU A 146 2.45 0.61 22.46
CA GLU A 146 2.72 -0.82 22.52
C GLU A 146 3.29 -1.34 21.20
N ARG A 147 4.04 -2.44 21.34
CA ARG A 147 4.65 -3.13 20.21
C ARG A 147 3.57 -3.81 19.39
N SER A 148 3.41 -3.38 18.14
CA SER A 148 2.47 -3.98 17.19
C SER A 148 3.07 -5.20 16.49
N PHE A 149 4.39 -5.24 16.30
CA PHE A 149 5.05 -6.39 15.66
C PHE A 149 6.51 -6.55 16.10
N LYS A 150 7.00 -7.80 16.09
CA LYS A 150 8.43 -8.13 16.14
C LYS A 150 8.68 -9.42 15.36
N GLY A 151 9.57 -9.35 14.40
CA GLY A 151 9.84 -10.48 13.51
C GLY A 151 10.52 -10.05 12.21
N ILE A 152 10.43 -10.93 11.23
CA ILE A 152 11.03 -10.74 9.90
C ILE A 152 9.93 -10.28 8.94
N LEU A 153 10.23 -9.25 8.15
CA LEU A 153 9.43 -8.77 7.03
C LEU A 153 10.13 -9.11 5.71
N GLU A 154 9.36 -9.45 4.70
CA GLU A 154 9.88 -9.42 3.32
C GLU A 154 10.05 -7.98 2.85
N ILE A 155 11.23 -7.66 2.31
CA ILE A 155 11.54 -6.34 1.75
C ILE A 155 12.37 -6.44 0.47
N GLY A 156 12.12 -5.54 -0.47
CA GLY A 156 12.91 -5.43 -1.68
C GLY A 156 12.36 -4.37 -2.62
N PHE A 157 12.84 -4.40 -3.86
CA PHE A 157 12.37 -3.52 -4.92
C PHE A 157 11.58 -4.31 -5.94
N GLN A 158 10.40 -3.82 -6.29
CA GLN A 158 9.58 -4.33 -7.38
C GLN A 158 9.62 -3.29 -8.50
N GLY A 159 10.54 -3.46 -9.45
CA GLY A 159 10.94 -2.35 -10.33
C GLY A 159 11.55 -1.18 -9.52
N GLU A 160 10.98 0.02 -9.64
CA GLU A 160 11.43 1.20 -8.89
C GLU A 160 10.75 1.37 -7.52
N TYR A 161 9.81 0.48 -7.17
CA TYR A 161 9.03 0.59 -5.94
C TYR A 161 9.69 -0.17 -4.80
N LEU A 162 9.93 0.49 -3.68
CA LEU A 162 10.23 -0.19 -2.43
C LEU A 162 8.97 -0.95 -1.99
N ARG A 163 9.08 -2.28 -1.90
CA ARG A 163 8.01 -3.19 -1.48
C ARG A 163 8.33 -3.71 -0.09
N ILE A 164 7.39 -3.56 0.84
CA ILE A 164 7.53 -4.04 2.22
C ILE A 164 6.31 -4.88 2.60
N GLU A 165 6.52 -6.04 3.21
CA GLU A 165 5.43 -6.79 3.84
C GLU A 165 4.74 -5.93 4.89
N ASP A 166 3.43 -5.86 4.80
CA ASP A 166 2.64 -4.97 5.64
C ASP A 166 2.41 -5.55 7.04
N ARG A 167 3.12 -5.01 8.03
CA ARG A 167 2.82 -5.19 9.45
C ARG A 167 2.57 -3.85 10.16
N MET A 168 2.25 -2.82 9.38
CA MET A 168 2.27 -1.42 9.81
C MET A 168 1.01 -0.66 9.43
N SER A 169 0.20 -1.14 8.49
CA SER A 169 -1.12 -0.57 8.21
C SER A 169 -2.19 -1.10 9.17
N THR A 170 -3.36 -0.47 9.13
CA THR A 170 -4.55 -0.92 9.89
C THR A 170 -5.32 -2.04 9.18
N TYR A 171 -4.79 -2.60 8.09
CA TYR A 171 -5.44 -3.67 7.35
C TYR A 171 -5.61 -4.92 8.22
N LYS A 172 -6.87 -5.38 8.33
CA LYS A 172 -7.22 -6.61 9.02
C LYS A 172 -7.27 -7.75 8.01
N ARG A 173 -6.34 -8.69 8.15
CA ARG A 173 -6.28 -9.90 7.32
C ARG A 173 -7.50 -10.77 7.59
N GLU A 174 -8.14 -11.23 6.53
CA GLU A 174 -9.21 -12.23 6.61
C GLU A 174 -8.61 -13.65 6.68
N ASP A 175 -7.56 -13.92 5.89
CA ASP A 175 -6.77 -15.15 5.96
C ASP A 175 -5.45 -14.87 6.70
N PRO A 176 -5.13 -15.61 7.79
CA PRO A 176 -3.86 -15.49 8.51
C PRO A 176 -2.61 -15.66 7.63
N ASN A 177 -2.72 -16.39 6.52
CA ASN A 177 -1.64 -16.64 5.58
C ASN A 177 -1.56 -15.61 4.45
N GLU A 178 -2.51 -14.67 4.39
CA GLU A 178 -2.52 -13.64 3.37
C GLU A 178 -1.30 -12.71 3.49
N LYS A 179 -0.59 -12.59 2.38
CA LYS A 179 0.48 -11.62 2.24
C LYS A 179 -0.09 -10.31 1.70
N VAL A 180 0.26 -9.24 2.41
CA VAL A 180 -0.09 -7.88 2.06
C VAL A 180 1.20 -7.11 1.94
N TYR A 181 1.32 -6.32 0.89
CA TYR A 181 2.51 -5.52 0.61
C TYR A 181 2.15 -4.06 0.42
N LEU A 182 2.89 -3.17 1.06
CA LEU A 182 2.88 -1.75 0.77
C LEU A 182 3.98 -1.43 -0.23
N TYR A 183 3.68 -0.52 -1.15
CA TYR A 183 4.62 -0.02 -2.14
C TYR A 183 4.88 1.46 -1.89
N PHE A 184 6.15 1.82 -1.98
CA PHE A 184 6.62 3.19 -1.83
C PHE A 184 7.51 3.57 -3.01
N LYS A 185 7.50 4.83 -3.41
CA LYS A 185 8.32 5.38 -4.49
C LYS A 185 9.14 6.57 -3.98
N LYS A 186 10.40 6.65 -4.41
CA LYS A 186 11.31 7.75 -4.07
C LYS A 186 10.85 9.07 -4.68
#